data_AF-A0A2V7PS42-F1
#
_entry.id   AF-A0A2V7PS42-F1
#
_cell.length_a   1.000
_cell.length_b   1.000
_cell.length_c   1.000
_cell.angle_alpha   90.00
_cell.angle_beta   90.00
_cell.angle_gamma   90.00
#
_symmetry.space_group_name_H-M   'P 1'
#
loop_
_entity.id
_entity.type
_entity.pdbx_description
1 polymer ?
#
loop_
_entity_poly.entity_id
_entity_poly.type
_entity_poly.pdbx_seq_one_letter_code
_entity_poly.pdbx_strand_id
1 'polypeptide(L)' 'VSPAGRITQYGKDEFALRFRRIEPPPPEERLTRYAPRRAKDRETSLAELTDRELTNLLLVSQPSWTTPELGYRR' A
#
# COMPACT_ATOMS: atom_id res chain seq x y z
N VAL A 1 -4.44 6.40 3.59
CA VAL A 1 -3.84 5.14 3.09
C VAL A 1 -4.94 4.28 2.47
N SER A 2 -4.68 3.50 1.43
CA SER A 2 -5.66 2.59 0.84
C SER A 2 -5.01 1.30 0.32
N PRO A 3 -5.72 0.16 0.27
CA PRO A 3 -5.26 -1.00 -0.49
C PRO A 3 -5.14 -0.64 -1.98
N ALA A 4 -4.20 -1.27 -2.68
CA ALA A 4 -3.92 -1.11 -4.10
C ALA A 4 -3.59 -2.46 -4.75
N GLY A 5 -3.53 -2.49 -6.09
CA GLY A 5 -3.21 -3.69 -6.87
C GLY A 5 -4.39 -4.66 -7.04
N ARG A 6 -4.27 -5.54 -8.04
CA ARG A 6 -5.27 -6.58 -8.36
C ARG A 6 -5.07 -7.80 -7.46
N ILE A 7 -6.17 -8.38 -6.98
CA ILE A 7 -6.14 -9.69 -6.33
C ILE A 7 -5.88 -10.73 -7.42
N THR A 8 -4.74 -11.41 -7.35
CA THR A 8 -4.45 -12.56 -8.21
C THR A 8 -4.59 -13.84 -7.39
N GLN A 9 -4.85 -14.98 -8.05
CA GLN A 9 -5.02 -16.28 -7.39
C GLN A 9 -3.81 -16.68 -6.52
N TYR A 10 -2.63 -16.12 -6.82
CA TYR A 10 -1.36 -16.34 -6.11
C TYR A 10 -1.03 -15.25 -5.07
N GLY A 11 -1.77 -14.15 -5.04
CA GLY A 11 -1.56 -13.00 -4.15
C GLY A 11 -2.51 -12.98 -2.96
N LYS A 12 -2.81 -14.15 -2.37
CA LYS A 12 -3.74 -14.24 -1.22
C LYS A 12 -3.11 -13.75 0.09
N ASP A 13 -1.78 -13.77 0.18
CA ASP A 13 -1.07 -13.50 1.44
C ASP A 13 -0.43 -12.10 1.49
N GLU A 14 -0.32 -11.40 0.36
CA GLU A 14 0.28 -10.08 0.26
C GLU A 14 -0.51 -9.14 -0.65
N PHE A 15 -0.57 -7.86 -0.27
CA PHE A 15 -1.14 -6.83 -1.12
C PHE A 15 -0.41 -5.49 -1.03
N ALA A 16 -0.62 -4.65 -2.05
CA ALA A 16 -0.03 -3.31 -2.07
C ALA A 16 -0.82 -2.33 -1.20
N LEU A 17 -0.11 -1.52 -0.41
CA LEU A 17 -0.64 -0.36 0.28
C LEU A 17 -0.17 0.91 -0.42
N ARG A 18 -1.11 1.79 -0.72
CA ARG A 18 -0.86 3.11 -1.31
C ARG A 18 -0.98 4.19 -0.26
N PHE A 19 0.09 4.96 -0.12
CA PHE A 19 0.13 6.21 0.62
C PHE A 19 0.04 7.36 -0.36
N ARG A 20 -0.83 8.34 -0.06
CA ARG A 20 -1.00 9.55 -0.87
C ARG A 20 -0.91 10.76 0.06
N ARG A 21 -0.02 11.70 -0.26
CA ARG A 21 0.02 13.03 0.36
C ARG A 21 -1.22 13.82 -0.05
N ILE A 22 -1.91 14.42 0.93
CA ILE A 22 -3.16 15.17 0.70
C ILE A 22 -2.83 16.65 0.43
N GLU A 23 -1.96 17.31 1.22
CA GLU A 23 -1.65 18.75 1.07
C GLU A 23 -0.28 19.20 1.64
N PRO A 24 0.22 20.40 1.26
CA PRO A 24 0.03 21.04 -0.04
C PRO A 24 0.96 20.37 -1.09
N PRO A 25 0.83 20.71 -2.38
CA PRO A 25 1.61 20.11 -3.47
C PRO A 25 3.15 20.13 -3.22
N PRO A 26 3.90 19.20 -3.84
CA PRO A 26 3.49 18.28 -4.90
C PRO A 26 2.75 17.02 -4.41
N PRO A 27 1.83 16.44 -5.22
CA PRO A 27 1.23 15.15 -4.90
C PRO A 27 2.30 14.06 -4.92
N GLU A 28 2.49 13.39 -3.79
CA GLU A 28 3.38 12.24 -3.66
C GLU A 28 2.55 10.99 -3.40
N GLU A 29 2.79 9.94 -4.20
CA GLU A 29 2.26 8.61 -3.98
C GLU A 29 3.40 7.64 -3.71
N ARG A 30 3.20 6.76 -2.73
CA ARG A 30 4.17 5.73 -2.35
C ARG A 30 3.48 4.38 -2.20
N LEU A 31 4.19 3.31 -2.52
CA LEU A 31 3.70 1.94 -2.48
C LEU A 31 4.59 1.09 -1.60
N THR A 32 3.97 0.17 -0.85
CA THR A 32 4.68 -0.93 -0.18
C THR A 32 3.87 -2.21 -0.27
N ARG A 33 4.55 -3.35 -0.23
CA ARG A 33 3.92 -4.66 -0.01
C ARG A 33 3.63 -4.83 1.48
N TYR A 34 2.47 -5.39 1.78
CA TYR A 34 2.03 -5.70 3.13
C TYR A 34 1.42 -7.10 3.17
N ALA A 35 1.91 -7.93 4.10
CA ALA A 35 1.43 -9.26 4.38
C ALA A 35 0.62 -9.25 5.69
N PRO A 36 -0.71 -9.48 5.65
CA PRO A 36 -1.51 -9.66 6.86
C PRO A 36 -1.00 -10.80 7.72
N ARG A 37 -0.83 -10.57 9.02
CA ARG A 37 -0.38 -11.62 9.96
C ARG A 37 -1.53 -12.38 10.62
N ARG A 38 -2.76 -11.83 10.61
CA ARG A 38 -3.90 -12.34 11.43
C ARG A 38 -5.24 -12.32 10.70
N ALA A 39 -5.55 -11.25 9.99
CA ALA A 39 -6.82 -11.10 9.28
C ALA A 39 -6.78 -11.78 7.89
N LYS A 40 -7.86 -12.49 7.54
CA LYS A 40 -8.05 -13.11 6.22
C LYS A 40 -8.47 -12.11 5.13
N ASP A 41 -8.94 -10.92 5.54
CA ASP A 41 -9.43 -9.88 4.65
C ASP A 41 -8.53 -8.64 4.68
N ARG A 42 -8.33 -8.02 3.50
CA ARG A 42 -7.40 -6.90 3.29
C ARG A 42 -7.87 -5.62 3.97
N GLU A 43 -9.16 -5.33 3.90
CA GLU A 43 -9.72 -4.11 4.50
C GLU A 43 -9.71 -4.22 6.02
N THR A 44 -10.09 -5.38 6.53
CA THR A 44 -10.01 -5.68 7.96
C THR A 44 -8.56 -5.59 8.46
N SER A 45 -7.62 -6.21 7.73
CA SER A 45 -6.21 -6.15 8.12
C SER A 45 -5.63 -4.74 8.10
N LEU A 46 -6.05 -3.90 7.15
CA LEU A 46 -5.64 -2.50 7.11
C LEU A 46 -6.24 -1.69 8.26
N ALA A 47 -7.50 -1.95 8.61
CA ALA A 47 -8.18 -1.27 9.72
C ALA A 47 -7.58 -1.62 11.09
N GLU A 48 -6.95 -2.78 11.23
CA GLU A 48 -6.24 -3.21 12.44
C GLU A 48 -4.85 -2.59 12.60
N LEU A 49 -4.29 -1.96 11.56
CA LEU A 49 -2.95 -1.35 11.64
C LEU A 49 -2.96 -0.09 12.50
N THR A 50 -2.03 -0.02 13.44
CA THR A 50 -1.80 1.16 14.25
C THR A 50 -1.09 2.26 13.46
N ASP A 51 -1.22 3.51 13.90
CA ASP A 51 -0.50 4.65 13.29
C ASP A 51 1.02 4.44 13.26
N ARG A 52 1.58 3.80 14.29
CA ARG A 52 3.00 3.45 14.36
C ARG A 52 3.39 2.46 13.26
N GLU A 53 2.58 1.43 13.04
CA GLU A 53 2.81 0.46 11.96
C GLU A 53 2.66 1.10 10.59
N LEU A 54 1.64 1.94 10.39
CA LEU A 54 1.45 2.71 9.17
C LEU A 54 2.64 3.64 8.88
N THR A 55 3.19 4.27 9.91
CA THR A 55 4.39 5.12 9.79
C THR A 55 5.61 4.29 9.39
N ASN A 56 5.83 3.14 10.01
CA ASN A 56 6.94 2.24 9.64
C ASN A 56 6.81 1.76 8.19
N LEU A 57 5.60 1.40 7.76
CA LEU A 57 5.31 1.00 6.38
C LEU A 57 5.54 2.15 5.40
N LEU A 58 5.22 3.38 5.77
CA LEU A 58 5.51 4.57 4.97
C LEU A 58 7.02 4.79 4.83
N LEU A 59 7.81 4.62 5.89
CA LEU A 59 9.26 4.82 5.85
C LEU A 59 9.98 3.86 4.89
N VAL A 60 9.49 2.63 4.75
CA VAL A 60 10.05 1.62 3.84
C VAL A 60 9.37 1.59 2.47
N SER A 61 8.32 2.39 2.27
CA SER A 61 7.61 2.45 0.99
C SER A 61 8.47 3.06 -0.11
N GLN A 62 8.24 2.66 -1.35
CA GLN A 62 8.92 3.19 -2.52
C GLN A 62 8.05 4.23 -3.23
N PRO A 63 8.65 5.26 -3.86
CA PRO A 63 7.91 6.19 -4.71
C PRO A 63 7.12 5.47 -5.81
N SER A 64 5.96 6.01 -6.18
CA SER A 64 5.11 5.39 -7.21
C SER A 64 5.77 5.30 -8.59
N TRP A 65 6.66 6.23 -8.94
CA TRP A 65 7.34 6.28 -10.24
C TRP A 65 8.35 5.15 -10.47
N THR A 66 8.79 4.47 -9.41
CA THR A 66 9.70 3.30 -9.50
C THR A 66 8.97 1.97 -9.53
N THR A 67 7.64 1.95 -9.40
CA THR A 67 6.88 0.71 -9.18
C THR A 67 5.99 0.37 -10.39
N PRO A 68 6.13 -0.83 -11.00
CA PRO A 68 5.35 -1.23 -12.18
C PRO A 68 3.83 -1.33 -11.93
N GLU A 69 3.39 -1.33 -10.68
CA GLU A 69 1.95 -1.38 -10.32
C GLU A 69 1.18 -0.09 -10.64
N LEU A 70 1.88 1.03 -10.84
CA LEU A 70 1.31 2.29 -11.34
C LEU A 70 1.91 2.70 -12.71
N GLY A 71 2.82 1.87 -13.24
CA GLY A 71 3.66 2.14 -14.40
C GLY A 71 3.32 1.32 -15.63
N TYR A 72 2.07 1.42 -16.09
CA TYR A 72 1.71 1.38 -17.52
C TYR A 72 0.49 2.29 -17.69
N ARG A 73 0.69 3.61 -17.54
CA ARG A 73 -0.18 4.57 -18.21
C ARG A 73 0.22 4.55 -19.69
N ARG A 74 -0.64 4.00 -20.53
CA ARG A 74 -0.65 4.26 -21.96
C ARG A 74 -1.22 5.65 -22.20
#